data_AF-A0A6A5GJA7-F1
#
_entry.id   AF-A0A6A5GJA7-F1
#
_cell.length_a   1.000
_cell.length_b   1.000
_cell.length_c   1.000
_cell.angle_alpha   90.00
_cell.angle_beta   90.00
_cell.angle_gamma   90.00
#
_symmetry.space_group_name_H-M   'P 1'
#
loop_
_entity.id
_entity.type
_entity.pdbx_description
1 polymer ?
#
loop_
_entity_poly.entity_id
_entity_poly.type
_entity_poly.pdbx_seq_one_letter_code
_entity_poly.pdbx_strand_id
1 'polypeptide(L)'
;MLPFLLYLLLPVLIQSCLVIRYTEPPKCECQWVSLNKTNIQSFVSENPFYTKNVSLYWLDGSSPPVSTQDDCSLSIYCVTEGDSLVVMTKTFAILFDAYSADALCNPYTQKWQVDNGAELVTYDELYAVCVDYRTYTTGPPPTFETTGTPPPEIIPFRSAVNKVLSWFW
;
A
#
# COMPACT_ATOMS: atom_id res chain seq x y z
N MET A 1 -33.81 45.62 39.45
CA MET A 1 -34.47 45.31 38.15
C MET A 1 -33.50 44.80 37.07
N LEU A 2 -32.19 44.90 37.26
CA LEU A 2 -31.16 44.42 36.33
C LEU A 2 -30.89 42.88 36.27
N PRO A 3 -31.15 42.05 37.32
CA PRO A 3 -30.76 40.64 37.27
C PRO A 3 -31.76 39.75 36.50
N PHE A 4 -32.99 40.22 36.26
CA PHE A 4 -34.00 39.47 35.50
C PHE A 4 -33.79 39.51 33.98
N LEU A 5 -33.13 40.56 33.47
CA LEU A 5 -32.83 40.72 32.04
C LEU A 5 -31.69 39.80 31.56
N LEU A 6 -30.75 39.44 32.44
CA LEU A 6 -29.68 38.49 32.09
C LEU A 6 -30.22 37.07 31.87
N TYR A 7 -31.26 36.67 32.59
CA TYR A 7 -31.82 35.31 32.50
C TYR A 7 -32.56 35.04 31.18
N LEU A 8 -33.06 36.10 30.53
CA LEU A 8 -33.77 36.02 29.25
C LEU A 8 -32.83 35.93 28.03
N LEU A 9 -31.53 36.20 28.19
CA LEU A 9 -30.53 36.12 27.12
C LEU A 9 -29.81 34.76 27.06
N LEU A 10 -29.97 33.89 28.06
CA LEU A 10 -29.30 32.58 28.12
C LEU A 10 -29.87 31.45 27.22
N PRO A 11 -31.13 31.41 26.75
CA PRO A 11 -31.63 30.20 26.08
C PRO A 11 -31.23 30.11 24.59
N VAL A 12 -30.57 31.12 24.02
CA VAL A 12 -30.32 31.17 22.56
C VAL A 12 -28.97 30.55 22.16
N LEU A 13 -28.13 30.14 23.11
CA LEU A 13 -26.76 29.67 22.82
C LEU A 13 -26.57 28.15 22.84
N ILE A 14 -27.62 27.34 23.10
CA ILE A 14 -27.44 25.92 23.47
C ILE A 14 -27.97 24.91 22.43
N GLN A 15 -28.34 25.31 21.21
CA GLN A 15 -28.92 24.36 20.23
C GLN A 15 -28.31 24.38 18.83
N SER A 16 -27.11 24.92 18.67
CA SER A 16 -26.31 24.66 17.46
C SER A 16 -25.53 23.36 17.60
N CYS A 17 -26.22 22.22 17.77
CA CYS A 17 -25.58 20.92 17.52
C CYS A 17 -25.34 20.82 16.02
N LEU A 18 -24.09 20.96 15.59
CA LEU A 18 -23.68 20.65 14.22
C LEU A 18 -24.00 19.17 13.97
N VAL A 19 -25.12 18.91 13.28
CA VAL A 19 -25.45 17.56 12.82
C VAL A 19 -24.53 17.25 11.65
N ILE A 20 -23.41 16.59 11.93
CA ILE A 20 -22.55 16.10 10.87
C ILE A 20 -23.18 14.83 10.31
N ARG A 21 -23.78 14.94 9.13
CA ARG A 21 -24.24 13.80 8.34
C ARG A 21 -23.00 13.16 7.73
N TYR A 22 -22.27 12.34 8.49
CA TYR A 22 -21.25 11.49 7.89
C TYR A 22 -21.97 10.42 7.09
N THR A 23 -21.79 10.45 5.76
CA THR A 23 -22.08 9.29 4.93
C THR A 23 -21.02 8.25 5.25
N GLU A 24 -21.45 7.05 5.64
CA GLU A 24 -20.54 5.92 5.83
C GLU A 24 -19.70 5.74 4.55
N PRO A 25 -18.36 5.63 4.65
CA PRO A 25 -17.53 5.43 3.49
C PRO A 25 -17.96 4.17 2.74
N PRO A 26 -17.90 4.14 1.40
CA PRO A 26 -18.12 2.92 0.66
C PRO A 26 -17.16 1.81 1.12
N LYS A 27 -17.57 0.56 0.94
CA LYS A 27 -16.70 -0.59 1.22
C LYS A 27 -15.47 -0.56 0.31
N CYS A 28 -14.32 -0.97 0.85
CA CYS A 28 -13.08 -1.10 0.09
C CYS A 28 -13.06 -2.38 -0.74
N GLU A 29 -13.00 -2.21 -2.06
CA GLU A 29 -13.01 -3.26 -3.09
C GLU A 29 -11.87 -3.04 -4.11
N CYS A 30 -10.78 -2.41 -3.67
CA CYS A 30 -9.59 -2.18 -4.49
C CYS A 30 -9.01 -3.52 -4.98
N GLN A 31 -8.58 -3.56 -6.24
CA GLN A 31 -8.16 -4.80 -6.90
C GLN A 31 -6.67 -5.08 -6.70
N TRP A 32 -6.33 -6.29 -6.28
CA TRP A 32 -4.96 -6.79 -6.30
C TRP A 32 -4.94 -8.24 -6.79
N VAL A 33 -3.81 -8.66 -7.37
CA VAL A 33 -3.65 -10.00 -7.92
C VAL A 33 -2.39 -10.64 -7.37
N SER A 34 -2.54 -11.82 -6.77
CA SER A 34 -1.43 -12.72 -6.47
C SER A 34 -0.98 -13.38 -7.77
N LEU A 35 0.25 -13.07 -8.19
CA LEU A 35 0.83 -13.59 -9.42
C LEU A 35 1.51 -14.94 -9.17
N ASN A 36 1.41 -15.80 -10.17
CA ASN A 36 2.00 -17.11 -10.22
C ASN A 36 2.39 -17.46 -11.67
N LYS A 37 3.01 -18.63 -11.87
CA LYS A 37 3.49 -19.08 -13.18
C LYS A 37 2.42 -19.04 -14.27
N THR A 38 1.16 -19.29 -13.92
CA THR A 38 0.06 -19.43 -14.88
C THR A 38 -0.50 -18.09 -15.33
N ASN A 39 -0.45 -17.06 -14.48
CA ASN A 39 -1.08 -15.77 -14.79
C ASN A 39 -0.09 -14.62 -15.04
N ILE A 40 1.16 -14.72 -14.57
CA ILE A 40 2.09 -13.58 -14.52
C ILE A 40 2.34 -12.92 -15.88
N GLN A 41 2.50 -13.73 -16.94
CA GLN A 41 2.70 -13.19 -18.29
C GLN A 41 1.51 -12.36 -18.77
N SER A 42 0.28 -12.75 -18.42
CA SER A 42 -0.93 -12.04 -18.85
C SER A 42 -1.10 -10.68 -18.18
N PHE A 43 -0.51 -10.49 -16.98
CA PHE A 43 -0.66 -9.25 -16.21
C PHE A 43 0.52 -8.29 -16.37
N VAL A 44 1.75 -8.80 -16.44
CA VAL A 44 2.97 -7.96 -16.36
C VAL A 44 3.98 -8.19 -17.48
N SER A 45 3.61 -8.84 -18.59
CA SER A 45 4.54 -9.05 -19.73
C SER A 45 5.12 -7.76 -20.30
N GLU A 46 4.36 -6.67 -20.29
CA GLU A 46 4.81 -5.35 -20.75
C GLU A 46 5.71 -4.63 -19.74
N ASN A 47 5.75 -5.11 -18.49
CA ASN A 47 6.55 -4.48 -17.45
C ASN A 47 8.05 -4.75 -17.68
N PRO A 48 8.88 -3.69 -17.79
CA PRO A 48 10.32 -3.85 -18.07
C PRO A 48 11.06 -4.51 -16.91
N PHE A 49 10.62 -4.29 -15.66
CA PHE A 49 11.17 -4.96 -14.49
C PHE A 49 10.86 -6.45 -14.49
N TYR A 50 9.63 -6.83 -14.86
CA TYR A 50 9.27 -8.25 -15.01
C TYR A 50 10.21 -8.95 -15.99
N THR A 51 10.40 -8.38 -17.19
CA THR A 51 11.20 -8.99 -18.25
C THR A 51 12.68 -9.14 -17.91
N LYS A 52 13.23 -8.24 -17.07
CA LYS A 52 14.65 -8.23 -16.72
C LYS A 52 14.98 -8.88 -15.37
N ASN A 53 14.09 -8.78 -14.39
CA ASN A 53 14.37 -9.08 -12.99
C ASN A 53 13.40 -10.09 -12.37
N VAL A 54 12.29 -10.46 -13.03
CA VAL A 54 11.38 -11.48 -12.48
C VAL A 54 11.38 -12.72 -13.36
N SER A 55 11.18 -12.59 -14.66
CA SER A 55 11.12 -13.72 -15.61
C SER A 55 12.39 -14.59 -15.62
N LEU A 56 13.55 -14.00 -15.31
CA LEU A 56 14.84 -14.71 -15.27
C LEU A 56 15.07 -15.48 -13.96
N TYR A 57 14.45 -15.03 -12.86
CA TYR A 57 14.71 -15.51 -11.50
C TYR A 57 13.53 -16.25 -10.88
N TRP A 58 12.33 -16.12 -11.46
CA TRP A 58 11.14 -16.83 -11.06
C TRP A 58 11.27 -18.31 -11.40
N LEU A 59 11.88 -19.08 -10.50
CA LEU A 59 11.93 -20.53 -10.58
C LEU A 59 10.61 -21.13 -10.08
N ASP A 60 10.28 -22.31 -10.62
CA ASP A 60 9.06 -23.09 -10.35
C ASP A 60 8.81 -23.45 -8.87
N GLY A 61 9.72 -23.09 -7.96
CA GLY A 61 9.62 -23.36 -6.52
C GLY A 61 9.08 -22.21 -5.67
N SER A 62 8.94 -20.99 -6.21
CA SER A 62 8.54 -19.82 -5.42
C SER A 62 7.04 -19.86 -5.14
N SER A 63 6.65 -19.79 -3.87
CA SER A 63 5.23 -19.82 -3.48
C SER A 63 4.55 -18.49 -3.84
N PRO A 64 3.27 -18.48 -4.26
CA PRO A 64 2.56 -17.23 -4.50
C PRO A 64 2.52 -16.37 -3.23
N PRO A 65 2.55 -15.04 -3.36
CA PRO A 65 2.38 -14.15 -2.22
C PRO A 65 1.01 -14.33 -1.58
N VAL A 66 0.99 -14.20 -0.27
CA VAL A 66 -0.20 -14.20 0.56
C VAL A 66 -0.49 -12.80 1.05
N SER A 67 -1.71 -12.57 1.51
CA SER A 67 -2.07 -11.29 2.09
C SER A 67 -2.92 -11.42 3.35
N THR A 68 -2.89 -10.36 4.15
CA THR A 68 -3.84 -10.10 5.22
C THR A 68 -4.53 -8.78 4.91
N GLN A 69 -5.86 -8.79 4.91
CA GLN A 69 -6.68 -7.60 4.66
C GLN A 69 -7.55 -7.32 5.89
N ASP A 70 -7.51 -6.07 6.35
CA ASP A 70 -8.34 -5.55 7.43
C ASP A 70 -8.95 -4.21 6.99
N ASP A 71 -10.27 -4.19 6.82
CA ASP A 71 -11.02 -3.11 6.19
C ASP A 71 -10.41 -2.62 4.86
N CYS A 72 -9.78 -1.45 4.89
CA CYS A 72 -9.14 -0.78 3.76
C CYS A 72 -7.61 -0.90 3.79
N SER A 73 -7.05 -1.72 4.68
CA SER A 73 -5.62 -1.99 4.78
C SER A 73 -5.31 -3.37 4.23
N LEU A 74 -4.29 -3.47 3.37
CA LEU A 74 -3.80 -4.71 2.79
C LEU A 74 -2.31 -4.83 3.12
N SER A 75 -1.88 -5.99 3.59
CA SER A 75 -0.47 -6.35 3.72
C SER A 75 -0.21 -7.59 2.88
N ILE A 76 0.80 -7.53 2.01
CA ILE A 76 1.19 -8.63 1.12
C ILE A 76 2.59 -9.09 1.50
N TYR A 77 2.83 -10.41 1.57
CA TYR A 77 4.14 -10.94 1.95
C TYR A 77 4.41 -12.33 1.35
N CYS A 78 5.67 -12.74 1.41
CA CYS A 78 6.13 -14.06 1.02
C CYS A 78 6.22 -14.99 2.23
N VAL A 79 5.73 -16.22 2.08
CA VAL A 79 5.75 -17.23 3.16
C VAL A 79 7.10 -17.94 3.23
N THR A 80 7.75 -18.15 2.09
CA THR A 80 9.05 -18.81 2.01
C THR A 80 10.14 -17.87 2.50
N GLU A 81 10.99 -18.35 3.40
CA GLU A 81 12.13 -17.58 3.88
C GLU A 81 13.15 -17.32 2.76
N GLY A 82 13.50 -16.04 2.61
CA GLY A 82 14.47 -15.54 1.63
C GLY A 82 13.94 -15.42 0.20
N ASP A 83 12.64 -15.61 -0.03
CA ASP A 83 11.97 -15.07 -1.21
C ASP A 83 11.81 -13.55 -1.03
N SER A 84 12.02 -12.81 -2.11
CA SER A 84 11.84 -11.37 -2.15
C SER A 84 10.49 -11.01 -2.76
N LEU A 85 9.72 -10.17 -2.07
CA LEU A 85 8.45 -9.66 -2.57
C LEU A 85 8.67 -8.56 -3.60
N VAL A 86 8.02 -8.68 -4.75
CA VAL A 86 7.95 -7.64 -5.77
C VAL A 86 6.49 -7.26 -5.98
N VAL A 87 6.18 -5.97 -5.82
CA VAL A 87 4.87 -5.40 -6.16
C VAL A 87 5.02 -4.58 -7.43
N MET A 88 4.15 -4.82 -8.39
CA MET A 88 4.23 -4.27 -9.74
C MET A 88 2.88 -3.73 -10.19
N THR A 89 2.95 -2.82 -11.15
CA THR A 89 1.86 -2.47 -12.05
C THR A 89 2.28 -2.82 -13.47
N LYS A 90 1.59 -2.30 -14.49
CA LYS A 90 2.03 -2.47 -15.89
C LYS A 90 3.32 -1.72 -16.22
N THR A 91 3.59 -0.62 -15.51
CA THR A 91 4.68 0.32 -15.85
C THR A 91 5.74 0.46 -14.78
N PHE A 92 5.47 0.04 -13.56
CA PHE A 92 6.38 0.23 -12.41
C PHE A 92 6.49 -1.04 -11.56
N ALA A 93 7.56 -1.12 -10.77
CA ALA A 93 7.82 -2.22 -9.85
C ALA A 93 8.59 -1.71 -8.62
N ILE A 94 8.26 -2.26 -7.46
CA ILE A 94 8.94 -2.05 -6.19
C ILE A 94 9.39 -3.41 -5.67
N LEU A 95 10.66 -3.52 -5.31
CA LEU A 95 11.20 -4.67 -4.59
C LEU A 95 11.16 -4.37 -3.09
N PHE A 96 10.39 -5.16 -2.35
CA PHE A 96 10.30 -5.11 -0.89
C PHE A 96 11.25 -6.10 -0.21
N ASP A 97 12.00 -6.89 -0.99
CA ASP A 97 12.88 -7.95 -0.46
C ASP A 97 12.12 -8.86 0.52
N ALA A 98 12.68 -9.22 1.67
CA ALA A 98 12.02 -10.04 2.68
C ALA A 98 10.87 -9.33 3.44
N TYR A 99 10.58 -8.06 3.14
CA TYR A 99 9.55 -7.28 3.83
C TYR A 99 8.18 -7.39 3.16
N SER A 100 7.14 -7.15 3.96
CA SER A 100 5.77 -7.01 3.46
C SER A 100 5.56 -5.67 2.75
N ALA A 101 4.65 -5.66 1.78
CA ALA A 101 4.14 -4.44 1.18
C ALA A 101 2.80 -4.08 1.83
N ASP A 102 2.73 -2.93 2.48
CA ASP A 102 1.51 -2.41 3.07
C ASP A 102 0.86 -1.38 2.14
N ALA A 103 -0.45 -1.49 1.96
CA ALA A 103 -1.23 -0.67 1.05
C ALA A 103 -2.55 -0.24 1.68
N LEU A 104 -2.98 0.99 1.37
CA LEU A 104 -4.25 1.55 1.82
C LEU A 104 -5.19 1.74 0.63
N CYS A 105 -6.38 1.15 0.70
CA CYS A 105 -7.44 1.33 -0.28
C CYS A 105 -8.20 2.62 0.02
N ASN A 106 -8.30 3.52 -0.95
CA ASN A 106 -9.19 4.67 -0.84
C ASN A 106 -10.64 4.22 -1.18
N PRO A 107 -11.60 4.30 -0.25
CA PRO A 107 -12.97 3.81 -0.45
C PRO A 107 -13.77 4.62 -1.48
N TYR A 108 -13.38 5.86 -1.78
CA TYR A 108 -14.08 6.70 -2.74
C TYR A 108 -13.56 6.51 -4.17
N THR A 109 -12.25 6.37 -4.33
CA THR A 109 -11.63 6.21 -5.66
C THR A 109 -11.39 4.75 -6.03
N GLN A 110 -11.44 3.84 -5.06
CA GLN A 110 -11.13 2.41 -5.21
C GLN A 110 -9.72 2.19 -5.79
N LYS A 111 -8.76 2.98 -5.28
CA LYS A 111 -7.34 2.91 -5.66
C LYS A 111 -6.47 2.62 -4.45
N TRP A 112 -5.37 1.91 -4.69
CA TRP A 112 -4.36 1.62 -3.67
C TRP A 112 -3.41 2.80 -3.49
N GLN A 113 -3.01 3.05 -2.26
CA GLN A 113 -1.88 3.91 -1.91
C GLN A 113 -0.80 3.03 -1.30
N VAL A 114 0.40 3.05 -1.89
CA VAL A 114 1.54 2.24 -1.46
C VAL A 114 2.71 3.15 -1.17
N ASP A 115 3.39 2.91 -0.05
CA ASP A 115 4.64 3.59 0.26
C ASP A 115 5.76 2.99 -0.60
N ASN A 116 6.37 3.83 -1.44
CA ASN A 116 7.52 3.43 -2.26
C ASN A 116 8.88 3.72 -1.59
N GLY A 117 8.85 4.08 -0.30
CA GLY A 117 9.99 4.50 0.49
C GLY A 117 10.21 6.02 0.50
N ALA A 118 9.69 6.75 -0.48
CA ALA A 118 9.80 8.22 -0.55
C ALA A 118 8.46 8.91 -0.26
N GLU A 119 7.38 8.40 -0.83
CA GLU A 119 6.03 8.95 -0.70
C GLU A 119 4.96 7.88 -0.90
N LEU A 120 3.71 8.22 -0.53
CA LEU A 120 2.54 7.42 -0.82
C LEU A 120 2.09 7.68 -2.26
N VAL A 121 2.28 6.68 -3.12
CA VAL A 121 1.89 6.74 -4.53
C VAL A 121 0.58 5.99 -4.75
N THR A 122 -0.28 6.52 -5.63
CA THR A 122 -1.58 5.93 -5.93
C THR A 122 -1.54 5.04 -7.17
N TYR A 123 -2.12 3.84 -7.08
CA TYR A 123 -2.19 2.85 -8.15
C TYR A 123 -3.61 2.32 -8.31
N ASP A 124 -4.03 2.09 -9.55
CA ASP A 124 -5.34 1.51 -9.86
C ASP A 124 -5.43 0.02 -9.50
N GLU A 125 -4.32 -0.69 -9.67
CA GLU A 125 -4.21 -2.14 -9.48
C GLU A 125 -2.80 -2.50 -8.99
N LEU A 126 -2.73 -3.53 -8.15
CA LEU A 126 -1.46 -4.07 -7.65
C LEU A 126 -1.30 -5.53 -8.07
N TYR A 127 -0.13 -5.88 -8.56
CA TYR A 127 0.24 -7.26 -8.87
C TYR A 127 1.46 -7.64 -8.06
N ALA A 128 1.40 -8.73 -7.29
CA ALA A 128 2.48 -9.10 -6.39
C ALA A 128 3.02 -10.48 -6.71
N VAL A 129 4.32 -10.69 -6.51
CA VAL A 129 5.01 -11.96 -6.80
C VAL A 129 6.21 -12.15 -5.85
N CYS A 130 6.47 -13.38 -5.40
CA CYS A 130 7.59 -13.73 -4.49
C CYS A 130 8.75 -14.45 -5.19
N VAL A 131 9.90 -13.79 -5.39
CA VAL A 131 10.98 -14.30 -6.23
C VAL A 131 12.16 -14.78 -5.40
N ASP A 132 12.68 -16.00 -5.65
CA ASP A 132 13.94 -16.45 -5.03
C ASP A 132 15.17 -16.02 -5.85
N TYR A 133 15.76 -14.88 -5.48
CA TYR A 133 16.97 -14.36 -6.11
C TYR A 133 18.26 -15.10 -5.75
N ARG A 134 18.25 -16.02 -4.76
CA ARG A 134 19.47 -16.70 -4.28
C ARG A 134 19.94 -17.80 -5.24
N THR A 135 19.05 -18.29 -6.08
CA THR A 135 19.26 -19.48 -6.91
C THR A 135 20.15 -19.24 -8.13
N TYR A 136 20.41 -17.98 -8.51
CA TYR A 136 21.25 -17.64 -9.65
C TYR A 136 22.57 -16.99 -9.22
N THR A 137 23.65 -17.76 -9.29
CA THR A 137 25.02 -17.32 -8.99
C THR A 137 25.77 -16.71 -10.18
N THR A 138 25.17 -16.66 -11.37
CA THR A 138 25.84 -16.28 -12.64
C THR A 138 25.16 -15.14 -13.41
N GLY A 139 24.05 -14.58 -12.92
CA GLY A 139 23.42 -13.40 -13.50
C GLY A 139 24.04 -12.09 -12.98
N PRO A 140 24.02 -10.99 -13.74
CA PRO A 140 24.27 -9.68 -13.16
C PRO A 140 23.24 -9.44 -12.04
N PRO A 141 23.63 -8.86 -10.89
CA PRO A 141 22.70 -8.53 -9.82
C PRO A 141 21.52 -7.73 -10.39
N PRO A 142 20.30 -7.88 -9.83
CA PRO A 142 19.13 -7.19 -10.36
C PRO A 142 19.45 -5.70 -10.48
N THR A 143 19.24 -5.13 -11.66
CA THR A 143 19.51 -3.69 -11.85
C THR A 143 18.33 -2.93 -11.27
N PHE A 144 18.58 -2.28 -10.14
CA PHE A 144 17.59 -1.52 -9.38
C PHE A 144 17.49 -0.10 -9.91
N GLU A 145 16.58 0.12 -10.85
CA GLU A 145 16.12 1.47 -11.15
C GLU A 145 14.81 1.68 -10.39
N THR A 146 14.89 2.18 -9.16
CA THR A 146 13.78 2.94 -8.60
C THR A 146 13.61 4.13 -9.53
N THR A 147 12.58 4.10 -10.39
CA THR A 147 12.15 5.31 -11.10
C THR A 147 11.52 6.23 -10.07
N GLY A 148 12.37 6.89 -9.28
CA GLY A 148 12.05 7.69 -8.10
C GLY A 148 13.27 7.76 -7.17
N THR A 149 13.64 8.99 -6.77
CA THR A 149 14.72 9.42 -5.86
C THR A 149 15.11 8.41 -4.74
N PRO A 150 16.40 8.32 -4.34
CA PRO A 150 16.90 7.29 -3.41
C PRO A 150 16.11 7.17 -2.10
N PRO A 151 16.07 5.95 -1.50
CA PRO A 151 15.31 5.69 -0.28
C PRO A 151 15.82 6.56 0.86
N PRO A 152 14.98 7.43 1.47
CA PRO A 152 15.30 7.98 2.77
C PRO A 152 15.36 6.82 3.78
N GLU A 153 16.33 6.96 4.69
CA GLU A 153 16.61 6.09 5.83
C GLU A 153 15.36 5.41 6.41
N ILE A 154 15.44 4.09 6.65
CA ILE A 154 14.38 3.25 7.19
C ILE A 154 13.85 3.86 8.50
N ILE A 155 12.77 4.63 8.42
CA ILE A 155 12.07 5.10 9.62
C ILE A 155 11.10 3.97 10.00
N PRO A 156 11.27 3.31 11.15
CA PRO A 156 10.35 2.26 11.57
C PRO A 156 8.91 2.79 11.66
N PHE A 157 7.96 2.00 11.15
CA PHE A 157 6.53 2.31 10.92
C PHE A 157 5.80 2.98 12.11
N ARG A 158 6.26 2.75 13.35
CA ARG A 158 5.78 3.47 14.54
C ARG A 158 5.84 4.99 14.39
N SER A 159 6.79 5.51 13.61
CA SER A 159 6.92 6.95 13.38
C SER A 159 5.96 7.49 12.32
N ALA A 160 5.60 6.69 11.30
CA ALA A 160 4.69 7.10 10.23
C ALA A 160 3.23 7.14 10.73
N VAL A 161 2.81 6.12 11.49
CA VAL A 161 1.48 6.09 12.12
C VAL A 161 1.32 7.23 13.14
N ASN A 162 2.35 7.52 13.94
CA ASN A 162 2.32 8.67 14.86
C ASN A 162 2.24 10.01 14.11
N LYS A 163 2.85 10.11 12.93
CA LYS A 163 2.82 11.30 12.08
C LYS A 163 1.49 11.46 11.34
N VAL A 164 0.72 10.39 11.11
CA VAL A 164 -0.65 10.46 10.60
C VAL A 164 -1.63 10.77 11.74
N LEU A 165 -1.48 10.14 12.90
CA LEU A 165 -2.31 10.39 14.08
C LEU A 165 -2.15 11.83 14.62
N SER A 166 -0.99 12.47 14.46
CA SER A 166 -0.79 13.88 14.86
C SER A 166 -1.52 14.90 14.00
N TRP A 167 -2.20 14.49 12.92
CA TRP A 167 -3.09 15.35 12.13
C TRP A 167 -4.55 15.22 12.58
N PHE A 168 -4.83 14.25 13.46
CA PHE A 168 -6.14 13.98 14.04
C PHE A 168 -6.24 14.42 15.51
N TRP A 169 -5.23 15.12 16.05
CA TRP A 169 -5.22 15.77 17.36
C TRP A 169 -4.72 17.22 17.28
#